data_AF-A0A948WSX1-F1
#
_entry.id   AF-A0A948WSX1-F1
#
_cell.length_a   1.000
_cell.length_b   1.000
_cell.length_c   1.000
_cell.angle_alpha   90.00
_cell.angle_beta   90.00
_cell.angle_gamma   90.00
#
_symmetry.space_group_name_H-M   'P 1'
#
loop_
_entity.id
_entity.type
_entity.pdbx_description
1 polymer ?
#
loop_
_entity_poly.entity_id
_entity_poly.type
_entity_poly.pdbx_seq_one_letter_code
_entity_poly.pdbx_strand_id
1 'polypeptide(L)'
;ARENGFASVVVAHSDVPLACDVTPFIDTDNVVIVPDTTNDGTNLLSLPTSCGFTFHYGPGSFRLHVDEAIRCGFAPRIALSDQWSLDLDNPDDLVDPRIREVFPWLPTNRVSPR
;
A
#
# COMPACT_ATOMS: atom_id res chain seq x y z
N ALA A 1 6.53 18.18 5.24
CA ALA A 1 7.64 17.45 4.59
C ALA A 1 8.50 18.39 3.73
N ARG A 2 7.94 19.02 2.69
CA ARG A 2 8.66 19.97 1.82
C ARG A 2 9.32 21.13 2.58
N GLU A 3 8.61 21.77 3.50
CA GLU A 3 9.15 22.87 4.33
C GLU A 3 10.33 22.43 5.23
N ASN A 4 10.40 21.13 5.55
CA ASN A 4 11.49 20.53 6.31
C ASN A 4 12.61 19.98 5.40
N GLY A 5 12.58 20.26 4.10
CA GLY A 5 13.64 19.88 3.14
C GLY A 5 13.56 18.45 2.59
N PHE A 6 12.50 17.69 2.85
CA PHE A 6 12.34 16.34 2.29
C PHE A 6 11.87 16.38 0.84
N ALA A 7 12.51 15.61 -0.04
CA ALA A 7 12.19 15.56 -1.47
C ALA A 7 11.00 14.63 -1.80
N SER A 8 10.83 13.55 -1.04
CA SER A 8 9.72 12.61 -1.17
C SER A 8 9.13 12.25 0.19
N VAL A 9 7.94 11.66 0.16
CA VAL A 9 7.26 11.06 1.31
C VAL A 9 6.82 9.65 0.93
N VAL A 10 6.78 8.76 1.91
CA VAL A 10 6.18 7.43 1.81
C VAL A 10 5.05 7.36 2.83
N VAL A 11 3.88 6.94 2.38
CA VAL A 11 2.74 6.57 3.22
C VAL A 11 2.60 5.07 3.13
N ALA A 12 2.73 4.39 4.26
CA ALA A 12 2.69 2.94 4.38
C ALA A 12 1.61 2.55 5.37
N HIS A 13 0.73 1.63 4.97
CA HIS A 13 -0.29 1.09 5.84
C HIS A 13 0.30 0.10 6.87
N SER A 14 -0.22 0.12 8.09
CA SER A 14 0.34 -0.62 9.24
C SER A 14 -0.22 -2.04 9.41
N ASP A 15 -1.29 -2.34 8.69
CA ASP A 15 -2.00 -3.63 8.66
C ASP A 15 -1.45 -4.57 7.58
N VAL A 16 -0.28 -4.27 7.02
CA VAL A 16 0.44 -5.07 6.02
C VAL A 16 1.54 -5.87 6.73
N PRO A 17 1.27 -7.07 7.27
CA PRO A 17 2.15 -7.73 8.23
C PRO A 17 3.43 -8.30 7.60
N LEU A 18 3.48 -8.43 6.27
CA LEU A 18 4.63 -8.95 5.53
C LEU A 18 5.61 -7.85 5.11
N ALA A 19 5.25 -6.58 5.33
CA ALA A 19 6.06 -5.42 4.94
C ALA A 19 7.38 -5.37 5.74
N CYS A 20 8.50 -5.17 5.04
CA CYS A 20 9.82 -5.12 5.68
C CYS A 20 10.72 -3.96 5.24
N ASP A 21 10.66 -3.54 3.97
CA ASP A 21 11.50 -2.47 3.44
C ASP A 21 10.70 -1.55 2.51
N VAL A 22 10.78 -0.24 2.76
CA VAL A 22 10.17 0.81 1.93
C VAL A 22 11.14 1.39 0.91
N THR A 23 12.44 1.16 1.06
CA THR A 23 13.51 1.76 0.25
C THR A 23 13.30 1.57 -1.26
N PRO A 24 12.85 0.41 -1.76
CA PRO A 24 12.64 0.19 -3.19
C PRO A 24 11.55 1.10 -3.82
N PHE A 25 10.67 1.66 -3.00
CA PHE A 25 9.56 2.50 -3.44
C PHE A 25 9.85 3.99 -3.33
N ILE A 26 10.98 4.40 -2.75
CA ILE A 26 11.36 5.80 -2.65
C ILE A 26 11.76 6.30 -4.04
N ASP A 27 10.97 7.21 -4.58
CA ASP A 27 11.17 7.83 -5.89
C ASP A 27 10.88 9.34 -5.77
N THR A 28 11.79 10.17 -6.27
CA THR A 28 11.66 11.63 -6.21
C THR A 28 11.03 12.24 -7.46
N ASP A 29 10.86 11.43 -8.51
CA ASP A 29 10.39 11.89 -9.83
C ASP A 29 9.03 11.27 -10.20
N ASN A 30 8.64 10.17 -9.57
CA ASN A 30 7.40 9.44 -9.86
C ASN A 30 6.53 9.27 -8.62
N VAL A 31 5.23 9.02 -8.83
CA VAL A 31 4.33 8.53 -7.78
C VAL A 31 4.34 7.00 -7.84
N VAL A 32 4.89 6.36 -6.82
CA VAL A 32 4.92 4.91 -6.69
C VAL A 32 3.70 4.44 -5.91
N ILE A 33 2.96 3.49 -6.48
CA ILE A 33 1.72 2.96 -5.90
C ILE A 33 1.90 1.44 -5.78
N VAL A 34 1.75 0.92 -4.57
CA VAL A 34 1.67 -0.52 -4.30
C VAL A 34 0.21 -0.85 -3.98
N PRO A 35 -0.50 -1.57 -4.87
CA PRO A 35 -1.87 -1.98 -4.62
C PRO A 35 -1.95 -3.14 -3.63
N ASP A 36 -3.15 -3.35 -3.09
CA ASP A 36 -3.52 -4.60 -2.42
C ASP A 36 -3.55 -5.80 -3.41
N THR A 37 -3.87 -6.98 -2.92
CA THR A 37 -3.96 -8.20 -3.76
C THR A 37 -5.12 -8.21 -4.75
N THR A 38 -6.14 -7.37 -4.54
CA THR A 38 -7.34 -7.31 -5.38
C THR A 38 -7.28 -6.22 -6.45
N ASN A 39 -6.25 -5.37 -6.40
CA ASN A 39 -6.11 -4.12 -7.15
C ASN A 39 -7.27 -3.14 -6.92
N ASP A 40 -7.77 -3.07 -5.70
CA ASP A 40 -8.79 -2.09 -5.29
C ASP A 40 -8.20 -1.04 -4.34
N GLY A 41 -7.52 -1.49 -3.28
CA GLY A 41 -6.84 -0.69 -2.26
C GLY A 41 -5.42 -0.23 -2.62
N THR A 42 -4.84 0.62 -1.76
CA THR A 42 -3.44 1.09 -1.88
C THR A 42 -2.73 0.94 -0.55
N ASN A 43 -1.78 0.00 -0.49
CA ASN A 43 -1.09 -0.37 0.75
C ASN A 43 0.15 0.50 0.99
N LEU A 44 0.79 0.97 -0.08
CA LEU A 44 1.90 1.91 -0.01
C LEU A 44 1.82 2.94 -1.13
N LEU A 45 2.10 4.19 -0.79
CA LEU A 45 2.19 5.31 -1.72
C LEU A 45 3.49 6.09 -1.45
N SER A 46 4.36 6.20 -2.45
CA SER A 46 5.49 7.14 -2.40
C SER A 46 5.29 8.25 -3.43
N LEU A 47 5.56 9.49 -3.05
CA LEU A 47 5.43 10.61 -3.96
C LEU A 47 6.41 11.74 -3.63
N PRO A 48 6.75 12.58 -4.63
CA PRO A 48 7.53 13.79 -4.41
C PRO A 48 6.75 14.77 -3.53
N THR A 49 7.41 15.45 -2.59
CA THR A 49 6.74 16.42 -1.70
C THR A 49 6.32 17.71 -2.41
N SER A 50 6.76 17.90 -3.65
CA SER A 50 6.32 18.96 -4.56
C SER A 50 4.98 18.64 -5.23
N CYS A 51 4.52 17.39 -5.19
CA CYS A 51 3.27 16.96 -5.80
C CYS A 51 2.07 17.50 -5.01
N GLY A 52 1.17 18.21 -5.70
CA GLY A 52 -0.11 18.70 -5.13
C GLY A 52 -1.17 17.59 -5.02
N PHE A 53 -0.78 16.45 -4.46
CA PHE A 53 -1.55 15.21 -4.43
C PHE A 53 -2.66 15.24 -3.38
N THR A 54 -3.85 14.80 -3.77
CA THR A 54 -5.02 14.59 -2.91
C THR A 54 -5.19 13.10 -2.66
N PHE A 55 -5.12 12.69 -1.40
CA PHE A 55 -5.22 11.27 -1.04
C PHE A 55 -6.67 10.80 -1.05
N HIS A 56 -6.91 9.61 -1.58
CA HIS A 56 -8.22 8.99 -1.75
C HIS A 56 -8.22 7.56 -1.19
N TYR A 57 -8.08 7.40 0.13
CA TYR A 57 -8.12 6.08 0.77
C TYR A 57 -9.54 5.52 0.92
N GLY A 58 -9.63 4.19 0.94
CA GLY A 58 -10.87 3.43 0.98
C GLY A 58 -11.12 2.64 -0.30
N PRO A 59 -12.34 2.14 -0.53
CA PRO A 59 -12.67 1.35 -1.71
C PRO A 59 -12.33 2.05 -3.02
N GLY A 60 -11.66 1.34 -3.93
CA GLY A 60 -11.20 1.85 -5.22
C GLY A 60 -10.03 2.84 -5.16
N SER A 61 -9.35 2.97 -4.01
CA SER A 61 -8.25 3.93 -3.84
C SER A 61 -7.13 3.74 -4.86
N PHE A 62 -6.86 2.52 -5.30
CA PHE A 62 -5.85 2.24 -6.31
C PHE A 62 -6.07 3.05 -7.58
N ARG A 63 -7.28 2.97 -8.16
CA ARG A 63 -7.63 3.70 -9.37
C ARG A 63 -7.58 5.21 -9.13
N LEU A 64 -8.14 5.67 -8.02
CA LEU A 64 -8.18 7.09 -7.69
C LEU A 64 -6.77 7.68 -7.51
N HIS A 65 -5.85 6.95 -6.89
CA HIS A 65 -4.45 7.37 -6.74
C HIS A 65 -3.69 7.36 -8.07
N VAL A 66 -3.97 6.42 -8.98
CA VAL A 66 -3.40 6.43 -10.33
C VAL A 66 -3.87 7.68 -11.09
N ASP A 67 -5.17 7.95 -11.09
CA ASP A 67 -5.74 9.11 -11.77
C ASP A 67 -5.23 10.42 -11.16
N GLU A 68 -5.04 10.46 -9.83
CA GLU A 68 -4.50 11.60 -9.13
C GLU A 68 -3.02 11.87 -9.45
N ALA A 69 -2.20 10.82 -9.59
CA ALA A 69 -0.81 10.96 -10.02
C ALA A 69 -0.72 11.63 -11.39
N ILE A 70 -1.55 11.16 -12.33
CA ILE A 70 -1.66 11.71 -13.69
C ILE A 70 -2.15 13.16 -13.63
N ARG A 71 -3.18 13.45 -12.83
CA ARG A 71 -3.71 14.81 -12.64
C ARG A 71 -2.63 15.78 -12.14
N CYS A 72 -1.75 15.31 -11.26
CA CYS A 72 -0.64 16.08 -10.73
C CYS A 72 0.56 16.21 -11.68
N GLY A 73 0.51 15.58 -12.86
CA GLY A 73 1.58 15.63 -13.86
C GLY A 73 2.74 14.65 -13.59
N PHE A 74 2.53 13.65 -12.74
CA PHE A 74 3.52 12.61 -12.45
C PHE A 74 3.15 11.30 -13.14
N ALA A 75 4.15 10.54 -13.57
CA ALA A 75 3.92 9.20 -14.07
C ALA A 75 3.61 8.26 -12.88
N PRO A 76 2.48 7.53 -12.88
CA PRO A 76 2.22 6.51 -11.89
C PRO A 76 3.12 5.30 -12.17
N ARG A 77 3.89 4.88 -11.17
CA ARG A 77 4.67 3.65 -11.18
C ARG A 77 3.98 2.62 -10.30
N ILE A 78 3.32 1.64 -10.91
CA ILE A 78 2.71 0.53 -10.18
C ILE A 78 3.80 -0.46 -9.80
N ALA A 79 4.03 -0.64 -8.51
CA ALA A 79 5.01 -1.59 -7.99
C ALA A 79 4.27 -2.79 -7.40
N LEU A 80 4.43 -3.96 -8.02
CA LEU A 80 3.91 -5.21 -7.50
C LEU A 80 4.87 -5.74 -6.43
N SER A 81 4.36 -6.06 -5.25
CA SER A 81 5.18 -6.51 -4.13
C SER A 81 4.42 -7.49 -3.25
N ASP A 82 4.85 -8.75 -3.23
CA ASP A 82 4.21 -9.80 -2.42
C ASP A 82 4.22 -9.48 -0.92
N GLN A 83 5.21 -8.72 -0.46
CA GLN A 83 5.37 -8.28 0.93
C GLN A 83 4.48 -7.10 1.29
N TRP A 84 4.11 -6.27 0.33
CA TRP A 84 3.35 -5.05 0.57
C TRP A 84 1.89 -5.13 0.11
N SER A 85 1.53 -6.11 -0.73
CA SER A 85 0.18 -6.22 -1.29
C SER A 85 -0.83 -6.97 -0.41
N LEU A 86 -0.42 -7.55 0.71
CA LEU A 86 -1.34 -8.24 1.63
C LEU A 86 -1.51 -7.46 2.93
N ASP A 87 -2.61 -6.74 3.03
CA ASP A 87 -3.18 -6.14 4.22
C ASP A 87 -4.17 -7.10 4.91
N LEU A 88 -4.42 -6.87 6.20
CA LEU A 88 -5.34 -7.64 7.03
C LEU A 88 -6.57 -6.79 7.40
N ASP A 89 -7.61 -6.85 6.57
CA ASP A 89 -8.86 -6.10 6.74
C ASP A 89 -9.98 -6.94 7.36
N ASN A 90 -10.03 -8.22 7.01
CA ASN A 90 -11.11 -9.12 7.36
C ASN A 90 -10.58 -10.47 7.89
N PRO A 91 -11.40 -11.24 8.63
CA PRO A 91 -10.96 -12.50 9.22
C PRO A 91 -10.48 -13.55 8.21
N ASP A 92 -10.95 -13.51 6.96
CA ASP A 92 -10.56 -14.47 5.93
C ASP A 92 -9.11 -14.22 5.46
N ASP A 93 -8.56 -13.01 5.63
CA ASP A 93 -7.16 -12.71 5.26
C ASP A 93 -6.16 -13.53 6.10
N LEU A 94 -6.56 -13.94 7.31
CA LEU A 94 -5.75 -14.80 8.19
C LEU A 94 -5.58 -16.23 7.66
N VAL A 95 -6.38 -16.64 6.65
CA VAL A 95 -6.23 -17.95 6.02
C VAL A 95 -5.26 -17.95 4.84
N ASP A 96 -4.77 -16.78 4.42
CA ASP A 96 -3.78 -16.67 3.34
C ASP A 96 -2.53 -17.51 3.66
N PRO A 97 -2.03 -18.32 2.72
CA PRO A 97 -0.86 -19.17 2.95
C PRO A 97 0.37 -18.42 3.45
N ARG A 98 0.59 -17.18 3.00
CA ARG A 98 1.73 -16.35 3.39
C ARG A 98 1.65 -15.94 4.87
N ILE A 99 0.44 -15.65 5.36
CA ILE A 99 0.21 -15.35 6.78
C ILE A 99 0.48 -16.58 7.63
N ARG A 100 0.00 -17.75 7.20
CA ARG A 100 0.23 -19.01 7.94
C ARG A 100 1.69 -19.43 7.97
N GLU A 101 2.45 -19.12 6.93
CA GLU A 101 3.88 -19.36 6.87
C GLU A 101 4.66 -18.48 7.86
N VAL A 102 4.35 -17.18 7.90
CA VAL A 102 5.06 -16.21 8.77
C VAL A 102 4.59 -16.26 10.22
N PHE A 103 3.30 -16.54 10.45
CA PHE A 103 2.69 -16.60 11.77
C PHE A 103 2.09 -17.99 12.05
N PRO A 104 2.91 -19.06 12.10
CA PRO A 104 2.41 -20.42 12.30
C PRO A 104 1.77 -20.64 13.68
N TRP A 105 2.04 -19.73 14.62
CA TRP A 105 1.50 -19.73 15.97
C TRP A 105 0.17 -18.98 16.09
N LEU A 106 -0.29 -18.26 15.05
CA LEU A 106 -1.51 -17.46 15.11
C LEU A 106 -2.73 -18.40 15.13
N PRO A 107 -3.47 -18.47 16.25
CA PRO A 107 -4.63 -19.34 16.33
C PRO A 107 -5.75 -18.72 15.51
N THR A 108 -6.10 -19.34 14.39
CA THR A 108 -7.34 -19.00 13.68
C THR A 108 -8.49 -19.73 14.39
N ASN A 109 -9.36 -18.98 15.07
CA ASN A 109 -10.63 -19.57 15.49
C ASN A 109 -11.36 -20.04 14.24
N ARG A 110 -11.98 -21.23 14.29
CA ARG A 110 -12.83 -21.69 13.19
C ARG A 110 -13.90 -20.63 12.95
N VAL A 111 -14.03 -20.19 11.69
CA VAL A 111 -14.95 -19.16 11.20
C VAL A 111 -16.28 -19.24 11.96
N SER A 112 -16.65 -18.16 12.65
CA SER A 112 -18.00 -18.03 13.20
C SER A 112 -18.98 -18.09 12.02
N PRO A 113 -19.93 -19.04 11.98
CA PRO A 113 -20.90 -19.07 10.89
C PRO A 113 -21.66 -17.74 10.85
N ARG A 114 -21.78 -17.16 9.65
CA ARG A 114 -22.60 -15.97 9.39
C ARG A 114 -24.08 -16.24 9.67
#